data_AF-A0A7V9GJC1-F1
#
_entry.id   AF-A0A7V9GJC1-F1
#
_cell.length_a   1.000
_cell.length_b   1.000
_cell.length_c   1.000
_cell.angle_alpha   90.00
_cell.angle_beta   90.00
_cell.angle_gamma   90.00
#
_symmetry.space_group_name_H-M   'P 1'
#
loop_
_entity.id
_entity.type
_entity.pdbx_description
1 polymer ?
#
loop_
_entity_poly.entity_id
_entity_poly.type
_entity_poly.pdbx_seq_one_letter_code
_entity_poly.pdbx_strand_id
1 'polypeptide(L)'
;MEDGDVIAAFLEGGTRSAFGPSVHVEGDALMLDGWWAVAYRVSDHTVIVRDEPSPAESSAPSDVAAALAARGLTAVGVDLPAITLLTYTALDLGYAPWVLWSTDLATGEGDLNAKAGEDTSLQGISPPGPAFASFDPAQVRGARRTAGVPTCMVLTVGLSDDQLTPLRDGLFDCQFEHRAFGDIEPDGCAAVLPTVVLVDATATVGQAFLVDLHARHGVIGPVVAITDGGRMQDGADATVDAADPPDRWLPLVRDLLG
;
A
#
# COMPACT_ATOMS: atom_id res chain seq x y z
N MET A 1 -16.83 -22.80 3.73
CA MET A 1 -17.33 -22.56 5.10
C MET A 1 -18.40 -21.48 5.00
N GLU A 2 -19.27 -21.29 5.98
CA GLU A 2 -20.10 -20.08 5.99
C GLU A 2 -19.22 -18.87 6.37
N ASP A 3 -19.59 -17.65 5.96
CA ASP A 3 -18.79 -16.45 6.25
C ASP A 3 -18.57 -16.23 7.75
N GLY A 4 -19.57 -16.56 8.57
CA GLY A 4 -19.45 -16.52 10.03
C GLY A 4 -18.38 -17.47 10.59
N ASP A 5 -18.21 -18.66 10.00
CA ASP A 5 -17.17 -19.62 10.40
C ASP A 5 -15.78 -19.10 10.01
N VAL A 6 -15.66 -18.39 8.88
CA VAL A 6 -14.40 -17.78 8.42
C VAL A 6 -14.00 -16.64 9.35
N ILE A 7 -14.95 -15.78 9.74
CA ILE A 7 -14.71 -14.71 10.71
C ILE A 7 -14.28 -15.29 12.07
N ALA A 8 -14.92 -16.35 12.54
CA ALA A 8 -14.51 -17.04 13.77
C ALA A 8 -13.07 -17.58 13.66
N ALA A 9 -12.75 -18.28 12.56
CA ALA A 9 -11.42 -18.82 12.31
C ALA A 9 -10.33 -17.74 12.21
N PHE A 10 -10.67 -16.59 11.61
CA PHE A 10 -9.83 -15.40 11.57
C PHE A 10 -9.52 -14.87 12.98
N LEU A 11 -10.54 -14.73 13.82
CA LEU A 11 -10.38 -14.19 15.17
C LEU A 11 -9.65 -15.17 16.11
N GLU A 12 -9.77 -16.47 15.91
CA GLU A 12 -9.17 -17.50 16.76
C GLU A 12 -7.66 -17.69 16.58
N GLY A 13 -7.02 -17.10 15.56
CA GLY A 13 -5.58 -17.31 15.37
C GLY A 13 -5.21 -18.62 14.67
N GLY A 14 -6.14 -19.58 14.60
CA GLY A 14 -5.86 -20.98 14.27
C GLY A 14 -5.55 -21.25 12.80
N THR A 15 -6.03 -20.40 11.89
CA THR A 15 -5.85 -20.61 10.44
C THR A 15 -5.42 -19.33 9.74
N ARG A 16 -4.40 -19.42 8.89
CA ARG A 16 -3.91 -18.34 8.02
C ARG A 16 -4.58 -18.30 6.63
N SER A 17 -5.51 -19.23 6.39
CA SER A 17 -6.26 -19.34 5.14
C SER A 17 -7.58 -20.07 5.40
N ALA A 18 -8.69 -19.41 5.10
CA ALA A 18 -10.05 -19.94 5.22
C ALA A 18 -10.93 -19.25 4.17
N PHE A 19 -11.92 -19.95 3.61
CA PHE A 19 -12.73 -19.45 2.50
C PHE A 19 -14.23 -19.66 2.73
N GLY A 20 -14.97 -18.57 2.58
CA GLY A 20 -16.43 -18.50 2.59
C GLY A 20 -16.96 -17.94 1.26
N PRO A 21 -18.29 -17.79 1.13
CA PRO A 21 -18.90 -17.21 -0.06
C PRO A 21 -18.46 -15.78 -0.38
N SER A 22 -18.31 -14.93 0.65
CA SER A 22 -17.96 -13.52 0.46
C SER A 22 -16.66 -13.12 1.16
N VAL A 23 -16.28 -13.82 2.24
CA VAL A 23 -15.02 -13.53 2.95
C VAL A 23 -14.00 -14.65 2.86
N HIS A 24 -12.73 -14.27 2.92
CA HIS A 24 -11.64 -15.22 3.10
C HIS A 24 -10.52 -14.62 3.97
N VAL A 25 -9.64 -15.49 4.47
CA VAL A 25 -8.46 -15.10 5.24
C VAL A 25 -7.22 -15.20 4.38
N GLU A 26 -6.42 -14.15 4.37
CA GLU A 26 -5.09 -14.10 3.76
C GLU A 26 -4.07 -13.67 4.83
N GLY A 27 -3.36 -14.64 5.40
CA GLY A 27 -2.40 -14.37 6.48
C GLY A 27 -3.08 -13.86 7.75
N ASP A 28 -2.85 -12.58 8.06
CA ASP A 28 -3.45 -11.86 9.19
C ASP A 28 -4.58 -10.91 8.72
N ALA A 29 -4.97 -10.94 7.44
CA ALA A 29 -6.04 -10.12 6.87
C ALA A 29 -7.33 -10.93 6.67
N LEU A 30 -8.46 -10.30 6.95
CA LEU A 30 -9.79 -10.76 6.52
C LEU A 30 -10.23 -9.93 5.32
N MET A 31 -10.50 -10.59 4.21
CA MET A 31 -10.75 -9.98 2.91
C MET A 31 -12.18 -10.26 2.48
N LEU A 32 -12.86 -9.24 1.94
CA LEU A 32 -14.17 -9.31 1.30
C LEU A 32 -13.99 -9.33 -0.23
N ASP A 33 -14.70 -10.24 -0.89
CA ASP A 33 -14.76 -10.39 -2.36
C ASP A 33 -13.38 -10.51 -3.05
N GLY A 34 -12.35 -10.95 -2.33
CA GLY A 34 -11.02 -11.16 -2.91
C GLY A 34 -10.06 -9.98 -2.78
N TRP A 35 -10.51 -8.78 -2.41
CA TRP A 35 -9.67 -7.57 -2.55
C TRP A 35 -9.88 -6.51 -1.47
N TRP A 36 -11.05 -6.45 -0.83
CA TRP A 36 -11.33 -5.39 0.15
C TRP A 36 -11.04 -5.87 1.57
N ALA A 37 -9.95 -5.38 2.18
CA ALA A 37 -9.59 -5.73 3.55
C ALA A 37 -10.61 -5.21 4.56
N VAL A 38 -11.32 -6.11 5.25
CA VAL A 38 -12.33 -5.81 6.28
C VAL A 38 -11.65 -5.55 7.62
N ALA A 39 -10.69 -6.39 7.98
CA ALA A 39 -10.01 -6.36 9.27
C ALA A 39 -8.60 -6.96 9.16
N TYR A 40 -7.74 -6.55 10.08
CA TYR A 40 -6.38 -7.08 10.20
C TYR A 40 -6.06 -7.41 11.65
N ARG A 41 -5.54 -8.61 11.87
CA ARG A 41 -5.23 -9.14 13.20
C ARG A 41 -3.83 -8.71 13.60
N VAL A 42 -3.74 -7.85 14.61
CA VAL A 42 -2.46 -7.39 15.17
C VAL A 42 -1.94 -8.42 16.18
N SER A 43 -2.83 -8.93 17.04
CA SER A 43 -2.56 -9.96 18.05
C SER A 43 -3.82 -10.80 18.31
N ASP A 44 -3.77 -11.75 19.25
CA ASP A 44 -4.94 -12.54 19.67
C ASP A 44 -6.05 -11.69 20.32
N HIS A 45 -5.73 -10.49 20.78
CA HIS A 45 -6.62 -9.60 21.55
C HIS A 45 -6.68 -8.17 21.00
N THR A 46 -5.99 -7.91 19.89
CA THR A 46 -6.02 -6.61 19.20
C THR A 46 -6.22 -6.82 17.70
N VAL A 47 -7.26 -6.17 17.18
CA VAL A 47 -7.64 -6.21 15.76
C VAL A 47 -7.90 -4.78 15.31
N ILE A 48 -7.49 -4.45 14.09
CA ILE A 48 -7.92 -3.21 13.45
C ILE A 48 -9.00 -3.54 12.42
N VAL A 49 -10.07 -2.74 12.40
CA VAL A 49 -11.23 -2.93 11.51
C VAL A 49 -11.38 -1.69 10.66
N ARG A 50 -11.62 -1.89 9.36
CA ARG A 50 -11.77 -0.79 8.40
C ARG A 50 -13.02 0.02 8.72
N ASP A 51 -12.86 1.35 8.82
CA ASP A 51 -13.91 2.29 9.23
C ASP A 51 -14.44 3.10 8.04
N GLU A 52 -14.80 2.38 6.99
CA GLU A 52 -15.54 2.93 5.85
C GLU A 52 -16.51 1.89 5.31
N PRO A 53 -17.58 2.31 4.61
CA PRO A 53 -18.54 1.40 4.01
C PRO A 53 -17.86 0.44 3.02
N SER A 54 -18.30 -0.82 3.02
CA SER A 54 -17.88 -1.77 2.00
C SER A 54 -18.36 -1.33 0.61
N PRO A 55 -17.57 -1.62 -0.45
CA PRO A 55 -17.90 -1.24 -1.83
C PRO A 55 -19.12 -1.98 -2.38
N ALA A 56 -19.44 -3.14 -1.81
CA ALA A 56 -20.65 -3.91 -2.06
C ALA A 56 -21.48 -4.04 -0.79
N GLU A 57 -22.79 -4.30 -0.92
CA GLU A 57 -23.65 -4.60 0.23
C GLU A 57 -23.16 -5.88 0.92
N SER A 58 -22.65 -5.75 2.14
CA SER A 58 -22.12 -6.86 2.92
C SER A 58 -22.37 -6.66 4.41
N SER A 59 -22.64 -7.76 5.12
CA SER A 59 -22.72 -7.77 6.58
C SER A 59 -21.37 -8.03 7.24
N ALA A 60 -20.32 -8.36 6.48
CA ALA A 60 -19.03 -8.77 7.04
C ALA A 60 -18.44 -7.76 8.04
N PRO A 61 -18.41 -6.43 7.79
CA PRO A 61 -17.92 -5.47 8.78
C PRO A 61 -18.72 -5.49 10.09
N SER A 62 -20.05 -5.57 10.01
CA SER A 62 -20.92 -5.64 11.20
C SER A 62 -20.78 -6.97 11.94
N ASP A 63 -20.60 -8.07 11.22
CA ASP A 63 -20.43 -9.41 11.79
C ASP A 63 -19.09 -9.51 12.51
N VAL A 64 -18.03 -8.92 11.96
CA VAL A 64 -16.72 -8.79 12.62
C VAL A 64 -16.84 -7.96 13.90
N ALA A 65 -17.47 -6.79 13.84
CA ALA A 65 -17.66 -5.95 15.02
C ALA A 65 -18.46 -6.66 16.12
N ALA A 66 -19.53 -7.39 15.75
CA ALA A 66 -20.33 -8.19 16.68
C ALA A 66 -19.50 -9.33 17.30
N ALA A 67 -18.67 -10.01 16.51
CA ALA A 67 -17.80 -11.08 16.99
C ALA A 67 -16.70 -10.56 17.94
N LEU A 68 -16.10 -9.41 17.64
CA LEU A 68 -15.12 -8.75 18.52
C LEU A 68 -15.75 -8.34 19.85
N ALA A 69 -16.95 -7.75 19.81
CA ALA A 69 -17.72 -7.39 21.01
C ALA A 69 -18.06 -8.63 21.85
N ALA A 70 -18.44 -9.75 21.22
CA ALA A 70 -18.70 -11.02 21.90
C ALA A 70 -17.45 -11.59 22.61
N ARG A 71 -16.24 -11.20 22.17
CA ARG A 71 -14.96 -11.54 22.82
C ARG A 71 -14.54 -10.53 23.89
N GLY A 72 -15.37 -9.52 24.17
CA GLY A 72 -15.08 -8.49 25.17
C GLY A 72 -14.12 -7.39 24.68
N LEU A 73 -13.87 -7.31 23.38
CA LEU A 73 -13.11 -6.22 22.79
C LEU A 73 -14.04 -5.04 22.50
N THR A 74 -13.49 -3.83 22.60
CA THR A 74 -14.21 -2.59 22.29
C THR A 74 -13.37 -1.73 21.36
N ALA A 75 -14.02 -0.85 20.61
CA ALA A 75 -13.34 0.18 19.84
C ALA A 75 -12.69 1.19 20.81
N VAL A 76 -11.35 1.28 20.78
CA VAL A 76 -10.57 2.05 21.75
C VAL A 76 -9.74 3.18 21.13
N GLY A 77 -9.60 3.24 19.80
CA GLY A 77 -8.83 4.29 19.13
C GLY A 77 -9.06 4.37 17.63
N VAL A 78 -8.80 5.55 17.08
CA VAL A 78 -8.78 5.87 15.64
C VAL A 78 -7.52 6.68 15.35
N ASP A 79 -7.07 6.71 14.09
CA ASP A 79 -5.98 7.55 13.61
C ASP A 79 -4.64 7.40 14.37
N LEU A 80 -4.37 6.19 14.89
CA LEU A 80 -3.09 5.91 15.55
C LEU A 80 -1.98 5.71 14.49
N PRO A 81 -0.82 6.39 14.60
CA PRO A 81 0.23 6.30 13.57
C PRO A 81 0.71 4.88 13.25
N ALA A 82 0.72 3.99 14.24
CA ALA A 82 1.11 2.59 14.05
C ALA A 82 0.11 1.81 13.19
N ILE A 83 -1.16 2.21 13.16
CA ILE A 83 -2.17 1.60 12.28
C ILE A 83 -1.81 1.90 10.84
N THR A 84 -1.58 3.18 10.49
CA THR A 84 -1.14 3.59 9.14
C THR A 84 0.10 2.83 8.69
N LEU A 85 1.10 2.69 9.58
CA LEU A 85 2.32 1.95 9.24
C LEU A 85 2.04 0.48 8.95
N LEU A 86 1.27 -0.20 9.80
CA LEU A 86 0.93 -1.62 9.62
C LEU A 86 0.06 -1.85 8.39
N THR A 87 -0.96 -1.02 8.16
CA THR A 87 -1.87 -1.20 7.03
C THR A 87 -1.19 -0.85 5.71
N TYR A 88 -0.27 0.12 5.70
CA TYR A 88 0.58 0.38 4.53
C TYR A 88 1.51 -0.80 4.23
N THR A 89 2.15 -1.37 5.24
CA THR A 89 3.16 -2.43 5.03
C THR A 89 2.57 -3.82 4.80
N ALA A 90 1.46 -4.15 5.46
CA ALA A 90 0.87 -5.48 5.41
C ALA A 90 -0.28 -5.61 4.40
N LEU A 91 -0.92 -4.49 4.00
CA LEU A 91 -2.11 -4.50 3.15
C LEU A 91 -2.01 -3.55 1.96
N ASP A 92 -0.91 -2.81 1.80
CA ASP A 92 -0.77 -1.71 0.83
C ASP A 92 -1.87 -0.62 0.97
N LEU A 93 -2.40 -0.41 2.19
CA LEU A 93 -3.49 0.52 2.51
C LEU A 93 -3.07 1.53 3.59
N GLY A 94 -2.33 2.58 3.21
CA GLY A 94 -1.85 3.60 4.18
C GLY A 94 -2.92 4.60 4.64
N TYR A 95 -3.89 4.95 3.78
CA TYR A 95 -4.80 6.08 4.01
C TYR A 95 -6.26 5.70 4.24
N ALA A 96 -6.59 4.41 4.21
CA ALA A 96 -7.93 3.97 4.58
C ALA A 96 -8.17 4.26 6.08
N PRO A 97 -9.40 4.65 6.48
CA PRO A 97 -9.73 4.82 7.88
C PRO A 97 -9.83 3.45 8.59
N TRP A 98 -9.33 3.38 9.83
CA TRP A 98 -9.30 2.16 10.64
C TRP A 98 -9.58 2.47 12.10
N VAL A 99 -10.29 1.56 12.76
CA VAL A 99 -10.58 1.60 14.19
C VAL A 99 -9.85 0.45 14.89
N LEU A 100 -9.16 0.77 15.98
CA LEU A 100 -8.51 -0.19 16.87
C LEU A 100 -9.53 -0.82 17.81
N TRP A 101 -9.62 -2.14 17.80
CA TRP A 101 -10.39 -2.94 18.74
C TRP A 101 -9.46 -3.69 19.68
N SER A 102 -9.59 -3.44 20.98
CA SER A 102 -8.81 -4.09 22.03
C SER A 102 -9.58 -4.07 23.36
N THR A 103 -9.00 -4.63 24.42
CA THR A 103 -9.59 -4.58 25.78
C THR A 103 -9.53 -3.18 26.38
N ASP A 104 -8.47 -2.44 26.05
CA ASP A 104 -8.21 -1.06 26.44
C ASP A 104 -7.17 -0.45 25.49
N LEU A 105 -7.08 0.88 25.48
CA LEU A 105 -6.18 1.59 24.57
C LEU A 105 -4.69 1.25 24.81
N ALA A 106 -4.26 1.09 26.07
CA ALA A 106 -2.85 0.86 26.39
C ALA A 106 -2.39 -0.52 25.89
N THR A 107 -3.23 -1.53 26.05
CA THR A 107 -3.00 -2.87 25.50
C THR A 107 -2.93 -2.83 23.98
N GLY A 108 -3.89 -2.17 23.33
CA GLY A 108 -3.93 -2.07 21.87
C GLY A 108 -2.73 -1.30 21.28
N GLU A 109 -2.29 -0.20 21.90
CA GLU A 109 -1.07 0.51 21.48
C GLU A 109 0.19 -0.34 21.72
N GLY A 110 0.24 -1.11 22.81
CA GLY A 110 1.33 -2.04 23.08
C GLY A 110 1.48 -3.08 21.97
N ASP A 111 0.37 -3.70 21.56
CA ASP A 111 0.33 -4.69 20.49
C ASP A 111 0.68 -4.10 19.13
N LEU A 112 0.15 -2.92 18.79
CA LEU A 112 0.49 -2.22 17.54
C LEU A 112 1.99 -1.95 17.45
N ASN A 113 2.60 -1.44 18.53
CA ASN A 113 4.03 -1.16 18.57
C ASN A 113 4.86 -2.44 18.52
N ALA A 114 4.41 -3.51 19.18
CA ALA A 114 5.08 -4.81 19.12
C ALA A 114 5.07 -5.37 17.70
N LYS A 115 3.90 -5.38 17.03
CA LYS A 115 3.74 -5.85 15.66
C LYS A 115 4.57 -5.04 14.67
N ALA A 116 4.52 -3.70 14.77
CA ALA A 116 5.37 -2.83 13.95
C ALA A 116 6.88 -3.03 14.24
N GLY A 117 7.22 -3.41 15.47
CA GLY A 117 8.56 -3.77 15.92
C GLY A 117 9.06 -5.10 15.35
N GLU A 118 8.18 -6.09 15.20
CA GLU A 118 8.50 -7.40 14.64
C GLU A 118 8.91 -7.29 13.17
N ASP A 119 8.17 -6.49 12.39
CA ASP A 119 8.48 -6.20 10.98
C ASP A 119 9.79 -5.39 10.80
N THR A 120 10.24 -4.69 11.85
CA THR A 120 11.50 -3.92 11.84
C THR A 120 12.70 -4.69 12.40
N SER A 121 12.52 -5.92 12.90
CA SER A 121 13.55 -6.71 13.60
C SER A 121 14.51 -7.50 12.67
N LEU A 122 15.19 -6.82 11.75
CA LEU A 122 16.50 -7.28 11.28
C LEU A 122 17.55 -6.95 12.36
N GLN A 123 18.02 -7.99 13.06
CA GLN A 123 18.93 -7.86 14.21
C GLN A 123 20.24 -7.12 13.89
N GLY A 124 20.48 -6.05 14.66
CA GLY A 124 21.81 -5.58 15.05
C GLY A 124 22.37 -4.43 14.21
N ILE A 125 22.35 -3.21 14.78
CA ILE A 125 23.47 -2.23 14.79
C ILE A 125 23.10 -1.16 15.83
N SER A 126 23.99 -0.92 16.81
CA SER A 126 23.89 0.19 17.76
C SER A 126 24.37 1.51 17.15
N PRO A 127 23.85 2.67 17.61
CA PRO A 127 24.10 3.98 16.99
C PRO A 127 25.32 4.70 17.60
N PRO A 128 25.95 5.63 16.86
CA PRO A 128 26.63 6.77 17.47
C PRO A 128 25.83 8.06 17.24
N GLY A 129 25.66 8.85 18.31
CA GLY A 129 25.17 10.23 18.25
C GLY A 129 26.27 11.22 17.81
N PRO A 130 26.17 12.49 18.23
CA PRO A 130 25.29 13.48 17.61
C PRO A 130 26.09 14.66 17.04
N ALA A 131 25.72 15.15 15.85
CA ALA A 131 25.89 16.56 15.46
C ALA A 131 25.16 16.82 14.13
N PHE A 132 24.13 17.65 14.19
CA PHE A 132 23.41 18.17 13.02
C PHE A 132 24.31 19.13 12.22
N ALA A 133 24.57 18.82 10.96
CA ALA A 133 24.75 19.80 9.88
C ALA A 133 24.80 19.10 8.51
N SER A 134 24.00 19.62 7.56
CA SER A 134 23.86 19.23 6.15
C SER A 134 23.05 17.94 5.87
N PHE A 135 21.95 18.08 5.13
CA PHE A 135 21.06 16.99 4.71
C PHE A 135 21.81 16.07 3.74
N ASP A 136 22.18 14.88 4.21
CA ASP A 136 22.74 13.80 3.40
C ASP A 136 21.58 12.93 2.86
N PRO A 137 21.45 12.72 1.53
CA PRO A 137 20.49 11.77 0.93
C PRO A 137 20.55 10.37 1.53
N ALA A 138 21.71 9.94 2.03
CA ALA A 138 21.87 8.69 2.77
C ALA A 138 21.19 8.72 4.15
N GLN A 139 21.00 9.88 4.77
CA GLN A 139 20.23 10.05 5.99
C GLN A 139 18.72 10.08 5.74
N VAL A 140 18.23 10.47 4.56
CA VAL A 140 16.80 10.36 4.21
C VAL A 140 16.44 8.89 3.90
N ARG A 141 17.29 8.20 3.11
CA ARG A 141 17.21 6.74 2.95
C ARG A 141 17.38 6.02 4.29
N GLY A 142 18.27 6.53 5.14
CA GLY A 142 18.48 6.09 6.51
C GLY A 142 17.20 6.25 7.32
N ALA A 143 16.62 7.44 7.38
CA ALA A 143 15.43 7.75 8.17
C ALA A 143 14.20 6.93 7.75
N ARG A 144 13.97 6.71 6.45
CA ARG A 144 12.89 5.82 5.98
C ARG A 144 13.15 4.35 6.39
N ARG A 145 14.40 3.87 6.29
CA ARG A 145 14.80 2.54 6.79
C ARG A 145 14.70 2.42 8.31
N THR A 146 15.12 3.44 9.07
CA THR A 146 15.05 3.47 10.54
C THR A 146 13.59 3.60 11.01
N ALA A 147 12.71 4.18 10.19
CA ALA A 147 11.28 4.28 10.43
C ALA A 147 10.48 3.06 9.93
N GLY A 148 11.13 2.04 9.34
CA GLY A 148 10.46 0.84 8.87
C GLY A 148 9.55 1.03 7.66
N VAL A 149 9.65 2.16 6.94
CA VAL A 149 8.83 2.43 5.76
C VAL A 149 9.48 1.75 4.53
N PRO A 150 8.76 0.88 3.79
CA PRO A 150 9.23 0.31 2.54
C PRO A 150 9.77 1.38 1.60
N THR A 151 10.79 1.04 0.82
CA THR A 151 11.29 1.97 -0.19
C THR A 151 10.25 2.07 -1.30
N CYS A 152 9.72 3.26 -1.56
CA CYS A 152 8.79 3.48 -2.67
C CYS A 152 9.36 2.92 -3.98
N MET A 153 8.59 2.12 -4.70
CA MET A 153 8.98 1.56 -5.99
C MET A 153 8.31 2.34 -7.11
N VAL A 154 9.10 2.92 -8.01
CA VAL A 154 8.64 3.62 -9.21
C VAL A 154 8.89 2.72 -10.42
N LEU A 155 7.82 2.20 -11.01
CA LEU A 155 7.90 1.47 -12.27
C LEU A 155 7.73 2.44 -13.42
N THR A 156 8.64 2.41 -14.39
CA THR A 156 8.58 3.21 -15.61
C THR A 156 8.47 2.30 -16.82
N VAL A 157 7.49 2.54 -17.69
CA VAL A 157 7.23 1.72 -18.89
C VAL A 157 7.35 2.61 -20.13
N GLY A 158 8.32 2.29 -20.98
CA GLY A 158 8.52 2.95 -22.27
C GLY A 158 9.25 4.30 -22.25
N LEU A 159 9.61 4.84 -21.08
CA LEU A 159 10.37 6.08 -20.97
C LEU A 159 11.80 5.94 -21.52
N SER A 160 12.32 7.01 -22.10
CA SER A 160 13.72 7.10 -22.56
C SER A 160 14.71 7.35 -21.41
N ASP A 161 15.99 7.00 -21.59
CA ASP A 161 17.06 7.26 -20.60
C ASP A 161 17.19 8.76 -20.24
N ASP A 162 16.94 9.64 -21.21
CA ASP A 162 16.95 11.10 -21.02
C ASP A 162 15.84 11.57 -20.08
N GLN A 163 14.71 10.86 -20.05
CA GLN A 163 13.61 11.12 -19.11
C GLN A 163 13.83 10.43 -17.76
N LEU A 164 14.45 9.26 -17.75
CA LEU A 164 14.69 8.49 -16.51
C LEU A 164 15.74 9.13 -15.61
N THR A 165 16.78 9.75 -16.18
CA THR A 165 17.89 10.29 -15.39
C THR A 165 17.42 11.39 -14.43
N PRO A 166 16.70 12.44 -14.88
CA PRO A 166 16.21 13.48 -13.96
C PRO A 166 15.18 12.95 -12.96
N LEU A 167 14.36 11.96 -13.35
CA LEU A 167 13.42 11.30 -12.41
C LEU A 167 14.16 10.56 -11.29
N ARG A 168 15.22 9.82 -11.61
CA ARG A 168 16.05 9.11 -10.62
C ARG A 168 16.79 10.08 -9.69
N ASP A 169 17.27 11.19 -10.24
CA ASP A 169 17.94 12.23 -9.45
C ASP A 169 16.94 12.96 -8.53
N GLY A 170 15.74 13.26 -9.04
CA GLY A 170 14.67 13.94 -8.31
C GLY A 170 13.95 13.07 -7.26
N LEU A 171 13.91 11.75 -7.46
CA LEU A 171 13.31 10.75 -6.57
C LEU A 171 14.39 9.80 -6.01
N PHE A 172 15.50 10.37 -5.56
CA PHE A 172 16.69 9.63 -5.11
C PHE A 172 16.45 8.68 -3.92
N ASP A 173 15.31 8.81 -3.23
CA ASP A 173 14.89 7.99 -2.12
C ASP A 173 13.94 6.85 -2.53
N CYS A 174 13.61 6.74 -3.81
CA CYS A 174 12.79 5.67 -4.39
C CYS A 174 13.67 4.61 -5.08
N GLN A 175 13.15 3.39 -5.18
CA GLN A 175 13.66 2.37 -6.11
C GLN A 175 13.03 2.60 -7.48
N PHE A 176 13.79 2.33 -8.53
CA PHE A 176 13.32 2.45 -9.90
C PHE A 176 13.44 1.12 -10.62
N GLU A 177 12.34 0.70 -11.21
CA GLU A 177 12.33 -0.35 -12.21
C GLU A 177 11.93 0.25 -13.57
N HIS A 178 12.68 -0.10 -14.61
CA HIS A 178 12.42 0.37 -15.96
C HIS A 178 12.21 -0.82 -16.89
N ARG A 179 11.15 -0.75 -17.70
CA ARG A 179 10.77 -1.77 -18.67
C ARG A 179 10.41 -1.11 -20.00
N ALA A 180 10.82 -1.71 -21.11
CA ALA A 180 10.22 -1.39 -22.39
C ALA A 180 8.86 -2.08 -22.54
N PHE A 181 7.99 -1.59 -23.44
CA PHE A 181 6.69 -2.22 -23.72
C PHE A 181 6.78 -3.69 -24.19
N GLY A 182 7.94 -4.15 -24.66
CA GLY A 182 8.17 -5.56 -25.02
C GLY A 182 8.67 -6.43 -23.87
N ASP A 183 9.10 -5.83 -22.76
CA ASP A 183 9.73 -6.54 -21.63
C ASP A 183 8.75 -6.80 -20.48
N ILE A 184 7.59 -6.14 -20.49
CA ILE A 184 6.56 -6.29 -19.47
C ILE A 184 5.20 -6.27 -20.13
N GLU A 185 4.38 -7.26 -19.80
CA GLU A 185 2.95 -7.23 -20.08
C GLU A 185 2.22 -6.49 -18.95
N PRO A 186 1.02 -5.93 -19.18
CA PRO A 186 0.26 -5.26 -18.12
C PRO A 186 0.06 -6.11 -16.85
N ASP A 187 -0.12 -7.43 -16.99
CA ASP A 187 -0.21 -8.37 -15.84
C ASP A 187 1.09 -8.46 -15.03
N GLY A 188 2.23 -8.26 -15.68
CA GLY A 188 3.55 -8.31 -15.04
C GLY A 188 3.83 -7.12 -14.13
N CYS A 189 3.09 -6.02 -14.29
CA CYS A 189 3.26 -4.82 -13.46
C CYS A 189 2.96 -5.10 -11.98
N ALA A 190 1.95 -5.91 -11.67
CA ALA A 190 1.59 -6.24 -10.29
C ALA A 190 2.71 -7.04 -9.58
N ALA A 191 3.46 -7.86 -10.31
CA ALA A 191 4.56 -8.65 -9.75
C ALA A 191 5.76 -7.79 -9.28
N VAL A 192 5.84 -6.55 -9.77
CA VAL A 192 6.87 -5.57 -9.36
C VAL A 192 6.47 -4.84 -8.07
N LEU A 193 5.20 -4.95 -7.66
CA LEU A 193 4.62 -4.23 -6.52
C LEU A 193 4.96 -2.72 -6.54
N PRO A 194 4.67 -2.00 -7.64
CA PRO A 194 5.02 -0.59 -7.76
C PRO A 194 4.12 0.27 -6.86
N THR A 195 4.74 1.26 -6.21
CA THR A 195 4.00 2.33 -5.51
C THR A 195 3.39 3.30 -6.52
N VAL A 196 4.09 3.61 -7.60
CA VAL A 196 3.60 4.42 -8.74
C VAL A 196 4.08 3.80 -10.05
N VAL A 197 3.24 3.84 -11.07
CA VAL A 197 3.60 3.46 -12.45
C VAL A 197 3.58 4.69 -13.36
N LEU A 198 4.67 4.97 -14.08
CA LEU A 198 4.72 5.96 -15.15
C LEU A 198 4.74 5.24 -16.49
N VAL A 199 3.81 5.57 -17.39
CA VAL A 199 3.71 4.97 -18.72
C VAL A 199 3.86 6.04 -19.79
N ASP A 200 4.77 5.82 -20.74
CA ASP A 200 4.86 6.64 -21.95
C ASP A 200 3.68 6.37 -22.89
N ALA A 201 2.69 7.25 -22.88
CA ALA A 201 1.49 7.16 -23.71
C ALA A 201 1.52 8.12 -24.92
N THR A 202 2.71 8.60 -25.31
CA THR A 202 2.89 9.40 -26.54
C THR A 202 2.63 8.58 -27.81
N ALA A 203 2.86 7.27 -27.74
CA ALA A 203 2.63 6.33 -28.84
C ALA A 203 1.41 5.42 -28.60
N THR A 204 0.85 4.88 -29.69
CA THR A 204 -0.30 3.97 -29.65
C THR A 204 -0.06 2.73 -28.78
N VAL A 205 1.17 2.23 -28.74
CA VAL A 205 1.53 1.08 -27.89
C VAL A 205 1.33 1.38 -26.40
N GLY A 206 1.70 2.59 -25.94
CA GLY A 206 1.52 2.98 -24.55
C GLY A 206 0.07 3.29 -24.20
N GLN A 207 -0.68 3.86 -25.14
CA GLN A 207 -2.14 4.07 -24.98
C GLN A 207 -2.87 2.72 -24.84
N ALA A 208 -2.55 1.74 -25.68
CA ALA A 208 -3.11 0.40 -25.56
C ALA A 208 -2.70 -0.27 -24.24
N PHE A 209 -1.44 -0.11 -23.83
CA PHE A 209 -0.94 -0.61 -22.56
C PHE A 209 -1.74 -0.07 -21.36
N LEU A 210 -2.05 1.23 -21.33
CA LEU A 210 -2.85 1.84 -20.25
C LEU A 210 -4.29 1.30 -20.20
N VAL A 211 -4.93 1.14 -21.35
CA VAL A 211 -6.28 0.57 -21.44
C VAL A 211 -6.28 -0.85 -20.89
N ASP A 212 -5.31 -1.67 -21.30
CA ASP A 212 -5.18 -3.04 -20.83
C ASP A 212 -4.85 -3.09 -19.33
N LEU A 213 -3.96 -2.22 -18.84
CA LEU A 213 -3.59 -2.09 -17.43
C LEU A 213 -4.80 -1.77 -16.57
N HIS A 214 -5.64 -0.83 -17.00
CA HIS A 214 -6.84 -0.42 -16.30
C HIS A 214 -7.92 -1.51 -16.28
N ALA A 215 -8.13 -2.18 -17.41
CA ALA A 215 -9.12 -3.25 -17.55
C ALA A 215 -8.84 -4.45 -16.61
N ARG A 216 -7.61 -4.57 -16.12
CA ARG A 216 -7.14 -5.68 -15.27
C ARG A 216 -7.21 -5.37 -13.77
N HIS A 217 -7.99 -4.36 -13.37
CA HIS A 217 -8.35 -3.94 -12.00
C HIS A 217 -7.75 -4.76 -10.85
N GLY A 218 -7.00 -4.11 -9.94
CA GLY A 218 -7.02 -4.52 -8.53
C GLY A 218 -5.73 -4.42 -7.70
N VAL A 219 -4.53 -4.28 -8.28
CA VAL A 219 -3.28 -4.46 -7.48
C VAL A 219 -2.11 -3.58 -7.96
N ILE A 220 -2.38 -2.50 -8.69
CA ILE A 220 -1.30 -1.66 -9.23
C ILE A 220 -1.54 -0.26 -8.69
N GLY A 221 -0.53 0.29 -8.00
CA GLY A 221 -0.57 1.65 -7.47
C GLY A 221 -0.86 2.71 -8.53
N PRO A 222 -1.03 3.98 -8.14
CA PRO A 222 -1.40 5.07 -9.04
C PRO A 222 -0.60 5.09 -10.35
N VAL A 223 -1.31 5.28 -11.45
CA VAL A 223 -0.79 5.28 -12.82
C VAL A 223 -0.74 6.71 -13.37
N VAL A 224 0.45 7.15 -13.77
CA VAL A 224 0.69 8.42 -14.43
C VAL A 224 0.97 8.18 -15.91
N ALA A 225 0.14 8.76 -16.78
CA ALA A 225 0.38 8.72 -18.23
C ALA A 225 1.15 9.97 -18.69
N ILE A 226 2.22 9.75 -19.45
CA ILE A 226 2.98 10.81 -20.12
C ILE A 226 2.40 10.96 -21.52
N THR A 227 1.86 12.14 -21.84
CA THR A 227 1.06 12.34 -23.06
C THR A 227 1.48 13.59 -23.81
N ASP A 228 1.24 13.61 -25.13
CA ASP A 228 1.41 14.85 -25.89
C ASP A 228 0.27 15.83 -25.58
N GLY A 229 0.61 16.96 -24.95
CA GLY A 229 -0.35 18.03 -24.66
C GLY A 229 -1.18 17.81 -23.39
N GLY A 230 -0.75 16.92 -22.49
CA GLY A 230 -1.29 16.77 -21.14
C GLY A 230 -2.76 16.35 -21.06
N ARG A 231 -3.31 15.72 -22.10
CA ARG A 231 -4.69 15.24 -22.11
C ARG A 231 -4.81 14.00 -21.22
N MET A 232 -5.89 13.97 -20.43
CA MET A 232 -6.27 12.80 -19.64
C MET A 232 -6.42 11.57 -20.56
N GLN A 233 -5.79 10.46 -20.18
CA GLN A 233 -5.89 9.19 -20.91
C GLN A 233 -6.78 8.24 -20.13
N ASP A 234 -7.59 7.48 -20.86
CA ASP A 234 -8.41 6.43 -20.26
C ASP A 234 -7.50 5.41 -19.56
N GLY A 235 -7.76 5.18 -18.27
CA GLY A 235 -7.00 4.24 -17.44
C GLY A 235 -5.84 4.82 -16.64
N ALA A 236 -5.53 6.11 -16.76
CA ALA A 236 -4.57 6.80 -15.90
C ALA A 236 -5.27 7.49 -14.71
N ASP A 237 -4.58 7.62 -13.58
CA ASP A 237 -5.02 8.40 -12.42
C ASP A 237 -4.59 9.87 -12.55
N ALA A 238 -3.47 10.11 -13.23
CA ALA A 238 -2.97 11.44 -13.54
C ALA A 238 -2.23 11.49 -14.88
N THR A 239 -2.06 12.70 -15.42
CA THR A 239 -1.33 12.91 -16.68
C THR A 239 -0.32 14.04 -16.59
N VAL A 240 0.82 13.84 -17.26
CA VAL A 240 1.85 14.87 -17.46
C VAL A 240 2.11 15.08 -18.95
N ASP A 241 2.51 16.28 -19.32
CA ASP A 241 2.86 16.59 -20.70
C ASP A 241 4.29 16.10 -21.01
N ALA A 242 4.44 15.33 -22.08
CA ALA A 242 5.74 14.87 -22.58
C ALA A 242 6.66 16.04 -22.99
N ALA A 243 6.07 17.18 -23.34
CA ALA A 243 6.81 18.40 -23.66
C ALA A 243 7.38 19.11 -22.41
N ASP A 244 6.85 18.82 -21.22
CA ASP A 244 7.42 19.33 -19.98
C ASP A 244 8.71 18.56 -19.62
N PRO A 245 9.75 19.24 -19.12
CA PRO A 245 10.94 18.56 -18.62
C PRO A 245 10.57 17.66 -17.42
N PRO A 246 11.22 16.48 -17.25
CA PRO A 246 10.83 15.53 -16.20
C PRO A 246 10.84 16.10 -14.77
N ASP A 247 11.65 17.12 -14.49
CA ASP A 247 11.66 17.83 -13.20
C ASP A 247 10.29 18.43 -12.84
N ARG A 248 9.46 18.77 -13.83
CA ARG A 248 8.09 19.26 -13.61
C ARG A 248 7.09 18.15 -13.28
N TRP A 249 7.43 16.90 -13.55
CA TRP A 249 6.59 15.76 -13.19
C TRP A 249 6.76 15.40 -11.70
N LEU A 250 7.93 15.72 -11.13
CA LEU A 250 8.31 15.33 -9.76
C LEU A 250 7.29 15.73 -8.68
N PRO A 251 6.69 16.93 -8.64
CA PRO A 251 5.72 17.28 -7.60
C PRO A 251 4.49 16.37 -7.63
N LEU A 252 3.99 16.06 -8.82
CA LEU A 252 2.86 15.14 -8.99
C LEU A 252 3.23 13.72 -8.56
N VAL A 253 4.38 13.22 -9.03
CA VAL A 253 4.83 11.86 -8.68
C VAL A 253 5.05 11.74 -7.17
N ARG A 254 5.60 12.76 -6.51
CA ARG A 254 5.78 12.77 -5.06
C ARG A 254 4.45 12.77 -4.30
N ASP A 255 3.47 13.54 -4.76
CA ASP A 255 2.13 13.57 -4.15
C ASP A 255 1.48 12.18 -4.20
N LEU A 256 1.64 11.46 -5.31
CA LEU A 256 1.15 10.09 -5.47
C LEU A 256 1.93 9.03 -4.69
N LEU A 257 3.17 9.34 -4.29
CA LEU A 257 4.01 8.43 -3.49
C LEU A 257 3.71 8.50 -1.98
N GLY A 258 2.96 9.51 -1.51
CA GLY A 258 2.66 9.74 -0.10
C GLY A 258 3.82 10.32 0.70
#